data_AF-A0A520KC39-F1
#
_entry.id   AF-A0A520KC39-F1
#
_cell.length_a   1.000
_cell.length_b   1.000
_cell.length_c   1.000
_cell.angle_alpha   90.00
_cell.angle_beta   90.00
_cell.angle_gamma   90.00
#
_symmetry.space_group_name_H-M   'P 1'
#
loop_
_entity.id
_entity.type
_entity.pdbx_description
1 polymer ?
#
loop_
_entity_poly.entity_id
_entity_poly.type
_entity_poly.pdbx_seq_one_letter_code
_entity_poly.pdbx_strand_id
1 'polypeptide(L)'
;MNELDRLRSEINGLDRDLIDILARRMRCVERIAEVKRNEGTPTHVPGREDAVRRAWADESERRGLDPRPMLSILDTILEMSKQRQEEMR
;
A
#
# COMPACT_ATOMS: atom_id res chain seq x y z
N MET A 1 20.16 -11.89 26.44
CA MET A 1 19.63 -11.48 25.13
C MET A 1 20.80 -10.96 24.30
N ASN A 2 21.10 -11.63 23.19
CA ASN A 2 22.23 -11.28 22.33
C ASN A 2 21.81 -10.19 21.31
N GLU A 3 22.75 -9.71 20.51
CA GLU A 3 22.50 -8.68 19.49
C GLU A 3 21.52 -9.15 18.40
N LEU A 4 21.60 -10.41 17.99
CA LEU A 4 20.68 -11.02 17.02
C LEU A 4 19.23 -11.00 17.52
N ASP A 5 19.01 -11.30 18.80
CA ASP A 5 17.68 -11.27 19.42
C ASP A 5 17.10 -9.85 19.42
N ARG A 6 17.94 -8.83 19.62
CA ARG A 6 17.52 -7.42 19.59
C ARG A 6 17.09 -6.99 18.20
N LEU A 7 17.90 -7.30 17.18
CA LEU A 7 17.59 -6.99 15.78
C LEU A 7 16.31 -7.70 15.31
N ARG A 8 16.08 -8.95 15.72
CA ARG A 8 14.83 -9.66 15.43
C ARG A 8 13.62 -9.00 16.11
N SER A 9 13.79 -8.51 17.34
CA SER A 9 12.74 -7.77 18.03
C SER A 9 12.39 -6.46 17.32
N GLU A 10 13.40 -5.77 16.77
CA GLU A 10 13.22 -4.57 15.96
C GLU A 10 12.45 -4.88 14.67
N ILE A 11 12.82 -5.93 13.94
CA ILE A 11 12.07 -6.38 12.74
C ILE A 11 10.61 -6.65 13.08
N ASN A 12 10.34 -7.37 14.17
CA ASN A 12 8.97 -7.64 14.61
C ASN A 12 8.19 -6.34 14.94
N GLY A 13 8.88 -5.29 15.38
CA GLY A 13 8.30 -3.96 15.55
C GLY A 13 7.91 -3.33 14.22
N LEU A 14 8.86 -3.31 13.28
CA LEU A 14 8.64 -2.80 11.93
C LEU A 14 7.51 -3.53 11.21
N ASP A 15 7.41 -4.85 11.38
CA ASP A 15 6.33 -5.66 10.79
C ASP A 15 4.95 -5.25 11.33
N ARG A 16 4.83 -4.96 12.63
CA ARG A 16 3.59 -4.43 13.21
C ARG A 16 3.25 -3.06 12.65
N ASP A 17 4.25 -2.17 12.54
CA ASP A 17 4.07 -0.83 11.98
C ASP A 17 3.61 -0.89 10.51
N LEU A 18 4.16 -1.81 9.72
CA LEU A 18 3.73 -2.06 8.34
C LEU A 18 2.27 -2.47 8.27
N ILE A 19 1.83 -3.40 9.13
CA ILE A 19 0.43 -3.83 9.19
C ILE A 19 -0.49 -2.65 9.55
N ASP A 20 -0.10 -1.83 10.52
CA ASP A 20 -0.88 -0.66 10.93
C ASP A 20 -1.00 0.40 9.83
N ILE A 21 0.09 0.63 9.08
CA ILE A 21 0.09 1.52 7.91
C ILE A 21 -0.84 0.98 6.82
N LEU A 22 -0.79 -0.32 6.52
CA LEU A 22 -1.65 -0.93 5.52
C LEU A 22 -3.13 -0.87 5.94
N ALA A 23 -3.45 -1.12 7.20
CA ALA A 23 -4.81 -0.98 7.73
C ALA A 23 -5.32 0.46 7.59
N ARG A 24 -4.49 1.46 7.91
CA ARG A 24 -4.83 2.88 7.68
C ARG A 24 -5.04 3.20 6.21
N ARG A 25 -4.21 2.65 5.32
CA ARG A 25 -4.34 2.80 3.88
C ARG A 25 -5.67 2.24 3.36
N MET A 26 -6.11 1.07 3.86
CA MET A 26 -7.42 0.50 3.49
C MET A 26 -8.58 1.38 3.94
N ARG A 27 -8.54 1.97 5.15
CA ARG A 27 -9.56 2.94 5.58
C ARG A 27 -9.63 4.17 4.67
N CYS A 28 -8.50 4.62 4.11
CA CYS A 28 -8.51 5.67 3.09
C CYS A 28 -9.18 5.20 1.79
N VAL A 29 -8.96 3.96 1.37
CA VAL A 29 -9.62 3.36 0.21
C VAL A 29 -11.14 3.31 0.40
N GLU A 30 -11.61 2.93 1.58
CA GLU A 30 -13.03 2.89 1.94
C GLU A 30 -13.68 4.28 1.81
N ARG A 31 -13.02 5.32 2.35
CA ARG A 31 -13.47 6.72 2.22
C ARG A 31 -13.46 7.21 0.77
N ILE A 32 -12.47 6.81 -0.03
CA ILE A 32 -12.44 7.13 -1.47
C ILE A 32 -13.63 6.47 -2.18
N ALA A 33 -13.99 5.24 -1.82
CA ALA A 33 -15.14 4.55 -2.38
C ALA A 33 -16.45 5.30 -2.08
N GLU A 34 -16.63 5.76 -0.83
CA GLU A 34 -17.77 6.59 -0.41
C GLU A 34 -17.88 7.88 -1.21
N VAL A 35 -16.77 8.62 -1.37
CA VAL A 35 -16.74 9.85 -2.17
C VAL A 35 -17.12 9.57 -3.62
N LYS A 36 -16.53 8.54 -4.24
CA LYS A 36 -16.85 8.16 -5.63
C LYS A 36 -18.31 7.78 -5.82
N ARG A 37 -18.93 7.07 -4.86
CA ARG A 37 -20.36 6.74 -4.89
C ARG A 37 -21.23 7.99 -4.84
N ASN A 38 -20.90 8.94 -3.95
CA ASN A 38 -21.68 10.18 -3.79
C ASN A 38 -21.55 11.11 -5.01
N GLU A 39 -20.38 11.14 -5.66
CA GLU A 39 -20.09 12.03 -6.78
C GLU A 39 -20.36 11.39 -8.16
N GLY A 40 -20.72 10.10 -8.22
CA GLY A 40 -20.91 9.36 -9.48
C GLY A 40 -19.64 9.22 -10.32
N THR A 41 -18.46 9.38 -9.71
CA THR A 41 -17.17 9.38 -10.42
C THR A 41 -16.74 7.96 -10.78
N PRO A 42 -16.28 7.70 -12.01
CA PRO A 42 -15.80 6.37 -12.42
C PRO A 42 -14.70 5.83 -11.49
N THR A 43 -14.72 4.52 -11.24
CA THR A 43 -13.72 3.85 -10.40
C THR A 43 -12.31 3.97 -10.99
N HIS A 44 -12.22 4.04 -12.33
CA HIS A 44 -10.98 4.09 -13.10
C HIS A 44 -10.63 5.52 -13.50
N VAL A 45 -9.50 6.03 -12.99
CA VAL A 45 -8.88 7.29 -13.46
C VAL A 45 -7.66 6.89 -14.29
N PRO A 46 -7.69 7.09 -15.62
CA PRO A 46 -6.57 6.77 -16.49
C PRO A 46 -5.26 7.41 -15.97
N GLY A 47 -4.17 6.65 -15.94
CA GLY A 47 -2.85 7.13 -15.53
C GLY A 47 -2.61 7.24 -14.01
N ARG A 48 -3.63 7.07 -13.16
CA ARG A 48 -3.45 7.13 -11.70
C ARG A 48 -2.59 5.98 -11.18
N GLU A 49 -2.80 4.76 -11.66
CA GLU A 49 -2.00 3.60 -11.25
C GLU A 49 -0.55 3.72 -11.71
N ASP A 50 -0.32 4.17 -12.95
CA ASP A 50 1.04 4.40 -13.46
C ASP A 50 1.80 5.45 -12.65
N ALA A 51 1.12 6.51 -12.20
CA ALA A 51 1.71 7.51 -11.33
C ALA A 51 2.09 6.93 -9.95
N VAL A 52 1.27 6.04 -9.37
CA VAL A 52 1.62 5.34 -8.12
C VAL A 52 2.84 4.44 -8.32
N ARG A 53 2.87 3.67 -9.42
CA ARG A 53 3.98 2.77 -9.73
C ARG A 53 5.29 3.52 -9.92
N ARG A 54 5.28 4.62 -10.68
CA ARG A 54 6.46 5.50 -10.84
C ARG A 54 6.95 6.01 -9.49
N ALA A 55 6.06 6.55 -8.66
CA ALA A 55 6.44 7.05 -7.34
C ALA A 55 7.02 5.95 -6.43
N TRP A 56 6.50 4.73 -6.49
CA TRP A 56 7.05 3.60 -5.74
C TRP A 56 8.43 3.18 -6.26
N ALA A 57 8.62 3.14 -7.58
CA ALA A 57 9.91 2.82 -8.17
C ALA A 57 10.97 3.86 -7.75
N ASP A 58 10.67 5.15 -7.96
CA ASP A 58 11.59 6.25 -7.64
C ASP A 58 11.98 6.25 -6.15
N GLU A 59 11.02 6.12 -5.23
CA GLU A 59 11.33 6.10 -3.80
C GLU A 59 12.08 4.82 -3.38
N SER A 60 11.83 3.68 -4.04
CA SER A 60 12.59 2.44 -3.79
C SER A 60 14.05 2.62 -4.16
N GLU A 61 14.33 3.13 -5.37
CA GLU A 61 15.70 3.40 -5.82
C GLU A 61 16.41 4.38 -4.89
N ARG A 62 15.72 5.46 -4.50
CA ARG A 62 16.26 6.49 -3.61
C ARG A 62 16.59 5.97 -2.21
N ARG A 63 15.99 4.85 -1.79
CA ARG A 63 16.25 4.15 -0.53
C ARG A 63 17.23 2.98 -0.67
N GLY A 64 17.76 2.75 -1.87
CA GLY A 64 18.66 1.62 -2.15
C GLY A 64 17.95 0.26 -2.22
N LEU A 65 16.65 0.25 -2.48
CA LEU A 65 15.83 -0.95 -2.65
C LEU A 65 15.61 -1.23 -4.14
N ASP A 66 15.63 -2.51 -4.53
CA ASP A 66 15.26 -2.92 -5.89
C ASP A 66 13.77 -2.62 -6.12
N PRO A 67 13.41 -1.81 -7.14
CA PRO A 67 12.02 -1.52 -7.47
C PRO A 67 11.18 -2.75 -7.78
N ARG A 68 11.76 -3.82 -8.31
CA ARG A 68 11.02 -5.01 -8.77
C ARG A 68 10.20 -5.65 -7.64
N PRO A 69 10.79 -6.10 -6.52
CA PRO A 69 10.02 -6.64 -5.40
C PRO A 69 9.11 -5.60 -4.74
N MET A 70 9.50 -4.33 -4.72
CA MET A 70 8.67 -3.25 -4.16
C MET A 70 7.39 -3.05 -4.98
N LEU A 71 7.48 -3.11 -6.30
CA LEU A 71 6.32 -3.06 -7.19
C LEU A 71 5.44 -4.31 -7.06
N SER A 72 6.01 -5.50 -6.83
CA SER A 72 5.22 -6.70 -6.50
C SER A 72 4.42 -6.54 -5.21
N ILE A 73 4.99 -5.92 -4.17
CA ILE A 73 4.27 -5.60 -2.94
C ILE A 73 3.14 -4.60 -3.24
N LEU A 74 3.43 -3.55 -4.03
CA LEU A 74 2.42 -2.58 -4.44
C LEU A 74 1.26 -3.27 -5.18
N ASP A 75 1.54 -4.23 -6.06
CA ASP A 75 0.51 -4.98 -6.78
C ASP A 75 -0.45 -5.69 -5.84
N THR A 76 0.08 -6.39 -4.82
CA THR A 76 -0.73 -7.01 -3.79
C THR A 76 -1.59 -5.99 -3.05
N ILE A 77 -1.03 -4.83 -2.69
CA ILE A 77 -1.75 -3.77 -1.99
C ILE A 77 -2.87 -3.16 -2.87
N LEU A 78 -2.61 -2.98 -4.17
CA LEU A 78 -3.60 -2.48 -5.11
C LEU A 78 -4.75 -3.48 -5.30
N GLU A 79 -4.43 -4.77 -5.35
CA GLU A 79 -5.43 -5.83 -5.42
C GLU A 79 -6.31 -5.86 -4.15
N MET A 80 -5.71 -5.80 -2.96
CA MET A 80 -6.47 -5.65 -1.70
C MET A 80 -7.37 -4.41 -1.71
N SER A 81 -6.92 -3.32 -2.33
CA SER A 81 -7.71 -2.08 -2.45
C SER A 81 -8.93 -2.26 -3.36
N LYS A 82 -8.81 -3.06 -4.42
CA LYS A 82 -9.91 -3.35 -5.37
C LYS A 82 -10.95 -4.23 -4.68
N GLN A 83 -10.51 -5.32 -4.05
CA GLN A 83 -11.37 -6.23 -3.29
C GLN A 83 -12.15 -5.50 -2.20
N ARG A 84 -11.48 -4.64 -1.42
CA ARG A 84 -12.14 -3.85 -0.38
C ARG A 84 -13.20 -2.89 -0.95
N GLN A 85 -12.95 -2.28 -2.12
CA GLN A 85 -13.94 -1.42 -2.77
C GLN A 85 -15.15 -2.21 -3.27
N GLU A 86 -14.95 -3.45 -3.74
CA GLU A 86 -16.02 -4.35 -4.20
C GLU A 86 -16.91 -4.83 -3.05
N GLU A 87 -16.33 -5.14 -1.89
CA GLU A 87 -17.07 -5.49 -0.67
C GLU A 87 -18.02 -4.38 -0.18
N MET A 88 -17.77 -3.12 -0.58
CA MET A 88 -18.57 -1.96 -0.19
C MET A 88 -19.60 -1.51 -1.25
N ARG A 89 -19.72 -2.23 -2.37
CA ARG A 89 -20.76 -1.97 -3.38
C ARG A 89 -22.09 -2.57 -2.93
#